data_AF-A0A544T4M9-F1
#
_entry.id   AF-A0A544T4M9-F1
#
_cell.length_a   1.000
_cell.length_b   1.000
_cell.length_c   1.000
_cell.angle_alpha   90.00
_cell.angle_beta   90.00
_cell.angle_gamma   90.00
#
_symmetry.space_group_name_H-M   'P 1'
#
loop_
_entity.id
_entity.type
_entity.pdbx_description
1 polymer ?
#
loop_
_entity_poly.entity_id
_entity_poly.type
_entity_poly.pdbx_seq_one_letter_code
_entity_poly.pdbx_strand_id
1 'polypeptide(L)'
;MKSIKMIAGFLTCLMLLGFSYEEAFAESTWTSKCSSFGTIKPNQNPTFQHMNCLLTNAALEANIPPEVVKAVASRENGAWKQFDENGQPVISTDNGIGLMQVTNQSNYDQERLKDDIHYNIQAGVEILRSMYERKDLPKIKGAGPEVIENWYFPVMAYNGIKPVNSPLYQSSGIKNIDAYQEKVFSFIEKDSYLNGTKLGQIPFLSADFQYDPNSIENIVFKMKEYTVKEQTHTSAYRFQKGDKVQITVDAVNLRSQPSTSSAAKAVTKNTALTIDGNFLYDQSPTSKNQFVWYPVKTADQKVAGYISSAYITKKLVIPTTPVKVMWGKTELKIGQIGKVTILTNTNLVKIESNGSLTTVRPLKKGEEYRVYSYKSNNGGLYGVGGGSYVQKSTKVKYETPSKRKLALLAQ
;
A
#
# COMPACT_ATOMS: atom_id res chain seq x y z
N MET A 1 -15.70 -70.44 -23.87
CA MET A 1 -17.16 -70.22 -23.71
C MET A 1 -17.44 -69.93 -22.25
N LYS A 2 -18.15 -68.82 -21.98
CA LYS A 2 -18.99 -68.45 -20.82
C LYS A 2 -18.86 -69.35 -19.56
N SER A 3 -18.72 -68.87 -18.32
CA SER A 3 -19.55 -67.84 -17.70
C SER A 3 -19.19 -67.68 -16.20
N ILE A 4 -19.50 -66.47 -15.69
CA ILE A 4 -20.00 -66.14 -14.34
C ILE A 4 -19.03 -66.25 -13.13
N LYS A 5 -18.63 -65.06 -12.66
CA LYS A 5 -18.18 -64.80 -11.29
C LYS A 5 -19.41 -64.61 -10.38
N MET A 6 -19.42 -65.28 -9.23
CA MET A 6 -20.28 -64.95 -8.09
C MET A 6 -19.37 -64.91 -6.86
N ILE A 7 -19.21 -63.73 -6.26
CA ILE A 7 -18.54 -63.52 -4.97
C ILE A 7 -19.67 -63.32 -3.95
N ALA A 8 -19.78 -64.25 -3.01
CA ALA A 8 -20.67 -64.15 -1.86
C ALA A 8 -20.06 -63.20 -0.82
N GLY A 9 -20.89 -62.30 -0.29
CA GLY A 9 -20.49 -61.23 0.61
C GLY A 9 -20.26 -61.68 2.06
N PHE A 10 -19.48 -60.86 2.76
CA PHE A 10 -19.51 -60.78 4.22
C PHE A 10 -19.97 -59.36 4.58
N LEU A 11 -21.13 -59.29 5.23
CA LEU A 11 -21.77 -58.07 5.72
C LEU A 11 -21.23 -57.81 7.13
N THR A 12 -20.35 -56.82 7.30
CA THR A 12 -19.98 -56.30 8.62
C THR A 12 -20.68 -54.96 8.83
N CYS A 13 -21.68 -54.97 9.71
CA CYS A 13 -22.31 -53.78 10.28
C CYS A 13 -21.25 -52.89 10.95
N LEU A 14 -21.02 -51.70 10.40
CA LEU A 14 -20.30 -50.63 11.10
C LEU A 14 -21.32 -49.78 11.86
N MET A 15 -21.33 -49.93 13.19
CA MET A 15 -22.04 -49.01 14.08
C MET A 15 -21.37 -47.63 14.01
N LEU A 16 -22.13 -46.63 13.56
CA LEU A 16 -21.79 -45.22 13.66
C LEU A 16 -21.95 -44.77 15.11
N LEU A 17 -20.83 -44.64 15.84
CA LEU A 17 -20.77 -43.87 17.07
C LEU A 17 -20.15 -42.50 16.74
N GLY A 18 -20.85 -41.46 17.18
CA GLY A 18 -20.60 -40.07 16.85
C GLY A 18 -19.19 -39.62 17.19
N PHE A 19 -18.49 -39.12 16.18
CA PHE A 19 -17.35 -38.24 16.37
C PHE A 19 -17.88 -36.84 16.62
N SER A 20 -17.75 -36.38 17.86
CA SER A 20 -17.73 -34.96 18.19
C SER A 20 -16.60 -34.31 17.39
N TYR A 21 -16.96 -33.40 16.49
CA TYR A 21 -16.01 -32.54 15.80
C TYR A 21 -15.45 -31.52 16.79
N GLU A 22 -14.43 -31.91 17.55
CA GLU A 22 -13.44 -30.93 18.01
C GLU A 22 -12.54 -30.64 16.81
N GLU A 23 -12.85 -29.56 16.08
CA GLU A 23 -11.85 -28.95 15.22
C GLU A 23 -10.77 -28.36 16.13
N ALA A 24 -9.68 -29.11 16.29
CA ALA A 24 -8.44 -28.59 16.84
C ALA A 24 -7.97 -27.47 15.90
N PHE A 25 -8.25 -26.21 16.27
CA PHE A 25 -7.63 -25.06 15.64
C PHE A 25 -6.12 -25.22 15.76
N ALA A 26 -5.46 -25.47 14.63
CA ALA A 26 -4.01 -25.47 14.57
C ALA A 26 -3.52 -24.14 15.16
N GLU A 27 -2.70 -24.23 16.21
CA GLU A 27 -2.15 -23.07 16.90
C GLU A 27 -1.50 -22.15 15.86
N SER A 28 -2.02 -20.92 15.76
CA SER A 28 -1.62 -19.96 14.74
C SER A 28 -0.12 -19.71 14.85
N THR A 29 0.63 -19.87 13.75
CA THR A 29 2.11 -19.90 13.81
C THR A 29 2.71 -18.57 14.26
N TRP A 30 1.96 -17.47 14.16
CA TRP A 30 2.42 -16.13 14.49
C TRP A 30 2.71 -15.91 15.98
N THR A 31 2.01 -16.58 16.90
CA THR A 31 2.19 -16.40 18.36
C THR A 31 3.57 -16.88 18.81
N SER A 32 4.05 -17.99 18.23
CA SER A 32 5.37 -18.56 18.51
C SER A 32 6.54 -17.60 18.26
N LYS A 33 6.37 -16.61 17.36
CA LYS A 33 7.36 -15.57 17.07
C LYS A 33 7.57 -14.60 18.23
N CYS A 34 6.68 -14.62 19.22
CA CYS A 34 6.74 -13.79 20.41
C CYS A 34 7.14 -14.57 21.67
N SER A 35 7.51 -15.85 21.53
CA SER A 35 7.91 -16.74 22.64
C SER A 35 9.03 -16.18 23.52
N SER A 36 9.92 -15.33 22.99
CA SER A 36 10.98 -14.67 23.76
C SER A 36 10.45 -13.73 24.86
N PHE A 37 9.19 -13.32 24.80
CA PHE A 37 8.53 -12.52 25.83
C PHE A 37 7.88 -13.36 26.95
N GLY A 38 7.97 -14.69 26.86
CA GLY A 38 7.38 -15.62 27.82
C GLY A 38 5.89 -15.84 27.63
N THR A 39 5.28 -16.57 28.57
CA THR A 39 3.85 -16.90 28.54
C THR A 39 2.99 -15.76 29.07
N ILE A 40 1.85 -15.50 28.44
CA ILE A 40 0.83 -14.59 28.96
C ILE A 40 0.18 -15.23 30.18
N LYS A 41 0.09 -14.50 31.28
CA LYS A 41 -0.61 -14.95 32.49
C LYS A 41 -2.11 -14.69 32.34
N PRO A 42 -2.98 -15.59 32.82
CA PRO A 42 -4.43 -15.35 32.84
C PRO A 42 -4.78 -14.03 33.53
N ASN A 43 -5.77 -13.31 32.99
CA ASN A 43 -6.30 -12.06 33.54
C ASN A 43 -5.28 -10.94 33.74
N GLN A 44 -4.14 -11.00 33.01
CA GLN A 44 -3.09 -10.00 33.08
C GLN A 44 -2.68 -9.56 31.68
N ASN A 45 -2.50 -8.25 31.53
CA ASN A 45 -1.95 -7.69 30.30
C ASN A 45 -0.45 -8.00 30.22
N PRO A 46 0.07 -8.48 29.08
CA PRO A 46 1.50 -8.61 28.87
C PRO A 46 2.16 -7.22 28.75
N THR A 47 3.49 -7.18 28.66
CA THR A 47 4.20 -5.90 28.45
C THR A 47 3.80 -5.28 27.12
N PHE A 48 3.98 -3.96 26.99
CA PHE A 48 3.66 -3.26 25.74
C PHE A 48 4.43 -3.81 24.54
N GLN A 49 5.71 -4.17 24.71
CA GLN A 49 6.51 -4.77 23.63
C GLN A 49 6.11 -6.21 23.29
N HIS A 50 5.64 -6.99 24.27
CA HIS A 50 5.03 -8.29 23.97
C HIS A 50 3.75 -8.09 23.15
N MET A 51 2.87 -7.16 23.54
CA MET A 51 1.67 -6.85 22.77
C MET A 51 1.99 -6.29 21.37
N ASN A 52 3.01 -5.43 21.26
CA ASN A 52 3.55 -4.95 19.99
C ASN A 52 3.96 -6.12 19.09
N CYS A 53 4.62 -7.13 19.67
CA CYS A 53 4.99 -8.33 18.95
C CYS A 53 3.80 -9.12 18.43
N LEU A 54 2.78 -9.29 19.27
CA LEU A 54 1.59 -10.05 18.92
C LEU A 54 0.82 -9.38 17.78
N LEU A 55 0.48 -8.09 17.94
CA LEU A 55 -0.21 -7.31 16.91
C LEU A 55 0.58 -7.25 15.59
N THR A 56 1.90 -7.11 15.66
CA THR A 56 2.75 -7.11 14.45
C THR A 56 2.67 -8.42 13.69
N ASN A 57 2.82 -9.54 14.39
CA ASN A 57 2.92 -10.84 13.73
C ASN A 57 1.55 -11.33 13.23
N ALA A 58 0.47 -11.06 13.95
CA ALA A 58 -0.89 -11.30 13.47
C ALA A 58 -1.17 -10.50 12.18
N ALA A 59 -0.82 -9.20 12.15
CA ALA A 59 -0.97 -8.37 10.96
C ALA A 59 -0.17 -8.90 9.77
N LEU A 60 1.09 -9.29 9.98
CA LEU A 60 1.95 -9.82 8.93
C LEU A 60 1.39 -11.12 8.34
N GLU A 61 0.89 -12.03 9.18
CA GLU A 61 0.28 -13.30 8.74
C GLU A 61 -1.00 -13.06 7.91
N ALA A 62 -1.84 -12.11 8.33
CA ALA A 62 -3.04 -11.70 7.60
C ALA A 62 -2.78 -10.80 6.38
N ASN A 63 -1.52 -10.57 6.02
CA ASN A 63 -1.10 -9.66 4.95
C ASN A 63 -1.67 -8.24 5.08
N ILE A 64 -1.65 -7.70 6.31
CA ILE A 64 -2.01 -6.33 6.67
C ILE A 64 -0.73 -5.58 7.08
N PRO A 65 -0.56 -4.29 6.72
CA PRO A 65 0.49 -3.46 7.30
C PRO A 65 0.35 -3.44 8.83
N PRO A 66 1.39 -3.85 9.59
CA PRO A 66 1.35 -3.78 11.06
C PRO A 66 1.03 -2.39 11.61
N GLU A 67 1.45 -1.34 10.89
CA GLU A 67 1.09 0.05 11.20
C GLU A 67 -0.43 0.24 11.34
N VAL A 68 -1.21 -0.36 10.43
CA VAL A 68 -2.67 -0.25 10.40
C VAL A 68 -3.30 -0.98 11.59
N VAL A 69 -2.91 -2.24 11.83
CA VAL A 69 -3.47 -3.04 12.95
C VAL A 69 -3.17 -2.39 14.30
N LYS A 70 -1.93 -1.93 14.51
CA LYS A 70 -1.52 -1.23 15.73
C LYS A 70 -2.28 0.08 15.95
N ALA A 71 -2.55 0.82 14.88
CA ALA A 71 -3.31 2.05 14.96
C ALA A 71 -4.80 1.81 15.22
N VAL A 72 -5.40 0.74 14.66
CA VAL A 72 -6.75 0.27 15.02
C VAL A 72 -6.78 -0.11 16.50
N ALA A 73 -5.87 -0.98 16.97
CA ALA A 73 -5.77 -1.33 18.39
C ALA A 73 -5.59 -0.10 19.30
N SER A 74 -4.82 0.90 18.87
CA SER A 74 -4.65 2.16 19.62
C SER A 74 -5.93 3.01 19.65
N ARG A 75 -6.73 2.96 18.58
CA ARG A 75 -8.01 3.68 18.50
C ARG A 75 -9.09 3.04 19.36
N GLU A 76 -9.09 1.71 19.42
CA GLU A 76 -9.98 0.91 20.25
C GLU A 76 -9.60 0.99 21.73
N ASN A 77 -8.32 0.76 22.04
CA ASN A 77 -7.77 0.82 23.38
C ASN A 77 -6.33 1.34 23.35
N GLY A 78 -6.15 2.64 23.58
CA GLY A 78 -4.84 3.32 23.47
C GLY A 78 -3.72 2.76 24.35
N ALA A 79 -4.04 1.99 25.40
CA ALA A 79 -3.04 1.33 26.25
C ALA A 79 -2.72 -0.11 25.83
N TRP A 80 -3.39 -0.60 24.78
CA TRP A 80 -3.40 -1.99 24.33
C TRP A 80 -3.71 -3.00 25.43
N LYS A 81 -4.75 -2.73 26.21
CA LYS A 81 -5.19 -3.60 27.29
C LYS A 81 -6.32 -4.54 26.84
N GLN A 82 -6.19 -5.82 27.18
CA GLN A 82 -7.29 -6.78 27.18
C GLN A 82 -8.08 -6.72 28.49
N PHE A 83 -7.37 -6.56 29.61
CA PHE A 83 -7.94 -6.58 30.96
C PHE A 83 -7.81 -5.21 31.64
N ASP A 84 -8.75 -4.87 32.51
CA ASP A 84 -8.68 -3.70 33.38
C ASP A 84 -7.74 -3.93 34.58
N GLU A 85 -7.75 -2.99 35.54
CA GLU A 85 -6.89 -3.07 36.73
C GLU A 85 -7.30 -4.16 37.72
N ASN A 86 -8.54 -4.66 37.61
CA ASN A 86 -9.08 -5.75 38.42
C ASN A 86 -8.91 -7.12 37.73
N GLY A 87 -8.28 -7.15 36.55
CA GLY A 87 -8.13 -8.35 35.74
C GLY A 87 -9.42 -8.76 35.01
N GLN A 88 -10.43 -7.89 34.95
CA GLN A 88 -11.66 -8.14 34.19
C GLN A 88 -11.45 -7.75 32.72
N PRO A 89 -12.07 -8.45 31.76
CA PRO A 89 -12.00 -8.09 30.35
C PRO A 89 -12.53 -6.66 30.15
N VAL A 90 -11.83 -5.87 29.33
CA VAL A 90 -12.30 -4.53 28.95
C VAL A 90 -13.48 -4.69 28.00
N ILE A 91 -14.64 -4.16 28.40
CA ILE A 91 -15.87 -4.17 27.59
C ILE A 91 -16.40 -2.75 27.48
N SER A 92 -16.56 -2.23 26.27
CA SER A 92 -17.13 -0.90 26.05
C SER A 92 -18.65 -0.87 26.20
N THR A 93 -19.21 0.34 26.23
CA THR A 93 -20.67 0.58 26.35
C THR A 93 -21.48 0.00 25.20
N ASP A 94 -20.88 -0.19 24.03
CA ASP A 94 -21.50 -0.83 22.85
C ASP A 94 -21.22 -2.34 22.79
N ASN A 95 -20.71 -2.93 23.89
CA ASN A 95 -20.34 -4.34 24.03
C ASN A 95 -19.14 -4.79 23.17
N GLY A 96 -18.23 -3.87 22.82
CA GLY A 96 -16.94 -4.22 22.22
C GLY A 96 -16.04 -4.90 23.23
N ILE A 97 -15.52 -6.08 22.88
CA ILE A 97 -14.77 -6.93 23.81
C ILE A 97 -13.27 -6.84 23.56
N GLY A 98 -12.50 -6.60 24.63
CA GLY A 98 -11.05 -6.77 24.70
C GLY A 98 -10.24 -5.74 23.91
N LEU A 99 -8.98 -6.06 23.62
CA LEU A 99 -8.02 -5.17 22.98
C LEU A 99 -8.51 -4.59 21.65
N MET A 100 -9.07 -5.44 20.80
CA MET A 100 -9.53 -5.08 19.46
C MET A 100 -11.00 -4.63 19.42
N GLN A 101 -11.66 -4.57 20.59
CA GLN A 101 -13.06 -4.15 20.78
C GLN A 101 -14.00 -4.81 19.76
N VAL A 102 -13.97 -6.15 19.69
CA VAL A 102 -14.79 -6.92 18.76
C VAL A 102 -16.25 -6.86 19.21
N THR A 103 -17.14 -6.35 18.34
CA THR A 103 -18.56 -6.08 18.67
C THR A 103 -19.50 -6.78 17.68
N ASN A 104 -20.60 -7.36 18.18
CA ASN A 104 -21.71 -7.91 17.38
C ASN A 104 -21.33 -9.01 16.36
N GLN A 105 -20.37 -9.89 16.70
CA GLN A 105 -19.94 -10.98 15.84
C GLN A 105 -20.22 -12.34 16.49
N SER A 106 -21.42 -12.90 16.26
CA SER A 106 -21.86 -14.16 16.89
C SER A 106 -21.12 -15.41 16.39
N ASN A 107 -20.37 -15.29 15.29
CA ASN A 107 -19.52 -16.36 14.76
C ASN A 107 -18.21 -16.55 15.55
N TYR A 108 -17.90 -15.66 16.50
CA TYR A 108 -16.75 -15.82 17.40
C TYR A 108 -17.20 -16.30 18.78
N ASP A 109 -16.33 -17.06 19.44
CA ASP A 109 -16.49 -17.49 20.82
C ASP A 109 -16.36 -16.29 21.76
N GLN A 110 -17.47 -15.91 22.39
CA GLN A 110 -17.56 -14.69 23.21
C GLN A 110 -16.74 -14.78 24.51
N GLU A 111 -16.55 -15.97 25.07
CA GLU A 111 -15.73 -16.14 26.28
C GLU A 111 -14.26 -16.07 25.93
N ARG A 112 -13.85 -16.68 24.82
CA ARG A 112 -12.47 -16.54 24.33
C ARG A 112 -12.13 -15.11 23.92
N LEU A 113 -13.07 -14.34 23.37
CA LEU A 113 -12.84 -12.91 23.10
C LEU A 113 -12.50 -12.12 24.36
N LYS A 114 -13.00 -12.53 25.53
CA LYS A 114 -12.74 -11.89 26.83
C LYS A 114 -11.43 -12.33 27.44
N ASP A 115 -11.14 -13.62 27.43
CA ASP A 115 -10.07 -14.19 28.27
C ASP A 115 -8.79 -14.57 27.50
N ASP A 116 -8.89 -14.76 26.17
CA ASP A 116 -7.78 -15.16 25.32
C ASP A 116 -7.31 -13.97 24.44
N ILE A 117 -6.19 -13.37 24.85
CA ILE A 117 -5.56 -12.26 24.13
C ILE A 117 -5.24 -12.63 22.67
N HIS A 118 -4.74 -13.85 22.43
CA HIS A 118 -4.40 -14.27 21.07
C HIS A 118 -5.66 -14.37 20.21
N TYR A 119 -6.73 -14.94 20.76
CA TYR A 119 -8.01 -15.04 20.07
C TYR A 119 -8.63 -13.67 19.79
N ASN A 120 -8.60 -12.74 20.74
CA ASN A 120 -9.11 -11.38 20.54
C ASN A 120 -8.35 -10.64 19.41
N ILE A 121 -7.02 -10.74 19.41
CA ILE A 121 -6.18 -10.18 18.33
C ILE A 121 -6.52 -10.82 16.99
N GLN A 122 -6.58 -12.16 16.94
CA GLN A 122 -6.88 -12.90 15.73
C GLN A 122 -8.23 -12.48 15.14
N ALA A 123 -9.28 -12.45 15.97
CA ALA A 123 -10.62 -12.05 15.55
C ALA A 123 -10.64 -10.61 15.00
N GLY A 124 -10.04 -9.65 15.70
CA GLY A 124 -9.96 -8.26 15.23
C GLY A 124 -9.22 -8.14 13.89
N VAL A 125 -8.10 -8.85 13.73
CA VAL A 125 -7.31 -8.85 12.49
C VAL A 125 -8.08 -9.51 11.33
N GLU A 126 -8.78 -10.62 11.58
CA GLU A 126 -9.63 -11.28 10.58
C GLU A 126 -10.80 -10.41 10.13
N ILE A 127 -11.48 -9.74 11.07
CA ILE A 127 -12.55 -8.79 10.77
C ILE A 127 -11.99 -7.67 9.88
N LEU A 128 -10.89 -7.03 10.27
CA LEU A 128 -10.26 -5.98 9.48
C LEU A 128 -9.84 -6.47 8.09
N ARG A 129 -9.30 -7.69 8.00
CA ARG A 129 -8.97 -8.32 6.72
C ARG A 129 -10.21 -8.52 5.85
N SER A 130 -11.31 -9.00 6.42
CA SER A 130 -12.57 -9.19 5.68
C SER A 130 -13.13 -7.86 5.17
N MET A 131 -12.92 -6.76 5.90
CA MET A 131 -13.27 -5.42 5.41
C MET A 131 -12.48 -5.03 4.16
N TYR A 132 -11.21 -5.43 4.05
CA TYR A 132 -10.41 -5.20 2.83
C TYR A 132 -10.94 -5.97 1.60
N GLU A 133 -11.55 -7.12 1.85
CA GLU A 133 -12.07 -8.02 0.81
C GLU A 133 -13.46 -7.63 0.29
N ARG A 134 -14.16 -6.77 1.04
CA ARG A 134 -15.42 -6.16 0.59
C ARG A 134 -15.25 -5.46 -0.77
N LYS A 135 -16.22 -5.71 -1.66
CA LYS A 135 -16.23 -5.17 -3.03
C LYS A 135 -16.98 -3.84 -3.15
N ASP A 136 -17.74 -3.46 -2.13
CA ASP A 136 -18.51 -2.23 -2.08
C ASP A 136 -17.69 -1.03 -1.57
N LEU A 137 -16.53 -1.27 -0.96
CA LEU A 137 -15.64 -0.21 -0.47
C LEU A 137 -14.77 0.37 -1.59
N PRO A 138 -14.49 1.69 -1.59
CA PRO A 138 -13.56 2.28 -2.54
C PRO A 138 -12.11 1.81 -2.31
N LYS A 139 -11.31 1.83 -3.38
CA LYS A 139 -9.89 1.44 -3.36
C LYS A 139 -9.00 2.49 -4.02
N ILE A 140 -7.70 2.42 -3.76
CA ILE A 140 -6.71 3.22 -4.48
C ILE A 140 -6.25 2.45 -5.72
N LYS A 141 -6.28 3.13 -6.87
CA LYS A 141 -5.90 2.56 -8.15
C LYS A 141 -4.48 2.04 -8.13
N GLY A 142 -4.32 0.75 -8.43
CA GLY A 142 -3.00 0.10 -8.53
C GLY A 142 -2.31 -0.16 -7.18
N ALA A 143 -2.96 0.13 -6.05
CA ALA A 143 -2.44 -0.18 -4.73
C ALA A 143 -2.94 -1.56 -4.26
N GLY A 144 -2.04 -2.38 -3.74
CA GLY A 144 -2.37 -3.65 -3.07
C GLY A 144 -2.55 -3.51 -1.56
N PRO A 145 -2.71 -4.63 -0.83
CA PRO A 145 -2.81 -4.65 0.63
C PRO A 145 -1.50 -4.26 1.33
N GLU A 146 -0.36 -4.25 0.63
CA GLU A 146 0.92 -3.78 1.18
C GLU A 146 0.99 -2.26 1.36
N VAL A 147 0.09 -1.50 0.71
CA VAL A 147 0.03 -0.03 0.74
C VAL A 147 -0.89 0.44 1.85
N ILE A 148 -0.37 1.23 2.79
CA ILE A 148 -1.08 1.69 3.99
C ILE A 148 -2.33 2.50 3.63
N GLU A 149 -2.24 3.45 2.69
CA GLU A 149 -3.36 4.31 2.30
C GLU A 149 -4.55 3.52 1.73
N ASN A 150 -4.29 2.33 1.18
CA ASN A 150 -5.34 1.47 0.62
C ASN A 150 -6.20 0.80 1.70
N TRP A 151 -5.82 0.93 2.98
CA TRP A 151 -6.58 0.47 4.14
C TRP A 151 -7.52 1.53 4.71
N TYR A 152 -7.56 2.75 4.15
CA TYR A 152 -8.42 3.83 4.66
C TYR A 152 -9.90 3.44 4.78
N PHE A 153 -10.48 2.89 3.71
CA PHE A 153 -11.88 2.45 3.70
C PHE A 153 -12.14 1.15 4.47
N PRO A 154 -11.25 0.14 4.42
CA PRO A 154 -11.34 -1.02 5.29
C PRO A 154 -11.34 -0.67 6.79
N VAL A 155 -10.48 0.27 7.21
CA VAL A 155 -10.45 0.79 8.58
C VAL A 155 -11.74 1.53 8.92
N MET A 156 -12.27 2.36 8.02
CA MET A 156 -13.60 2.97 8.19
C MET A 156 -14.67 1.90 8.38
N ALA A 157 -14.65 0.85 7.56
CA ALA A 157 -15.62 -0.23 7.59
C ALA A 157 -15.53 -1.12 8.84
N TYR A 158 -14.35 -1.21 9.47
CA TYR A 158 -14.15 -1.91 10.74
C TYR A 158 -15.03 -1.31 11.85
N ASN A 159 -15.08 0.02 11.93
CA ASN A 159 -15.98 0.72 12.84
C ASN A 159 -17.40 0.87 12.26
N GLY A 160 -17.51 1.07 10.95
CA GLY A 160 -18.76 1.15 10.20
C GLY A 160 -18.76 2.26 9.15
N ILE A 161 -19.30 1.97 7.97
CA ILE A 161 -19.47 2.94 6.87
C ILE A 161 -20.68 3.87 7.09
N LYS A 162 -20.77 4.46 8.28
CA LYS A 162 -21.88 5.32 8.73
C LYS A 162 -21.59 6.81 8.48
N PRO A 163 -22.63 7.67 8.39
CA PRO A 163 -22.49 9.12 8.16
C PRO A 163 -21.46 9.82 9.04
N VAL A 164 -21.39 9.46 10.32
CA VAL A 164 -20.43 10.01 11.29
C VAL A 164 -18.97 9.77 10.87
N ASN A 165 -18.71 8.72 10.10
CA ASN A 165 -17.39 8.36 9.57
C ASN A 165 -17.15 8.87 8.14
N SER A 166 -18.06 9.65 7.55
CA SER A 166 -17.81 10.26 6.25
C SER A 166 -16.50 11.06 6.27
N PRO A 167 -15.60 10.92 5.27
CA PRO A 167 -14.33 11.66 5.23
C PRO A 167 -14.48 13.17 5.20
N LEU A 168 -15.59 13.66 4.63
CA LEU A 168 -15.92 15.07 4.53
C LEU A 168 -17.32 15.31 5.10
N TYR A 169 -17.54 16.45 5.73
CA TYR A 169 -18.88 16.94 6.05
C TYR A 169 -19.60 17.34 4.75
N GLN A 170 -20.72 16.70 4.43
CA GLN A 170 -21.41 16.92 3.16
C GLN A 170 -21.82 18.38 2.92
N SER A 171 -22.21 19.10 3.98
CA SER A 171 -22.67 20.50 3.91
C SER A 171 -21.57 21.51 3.60
N SER A 172 -20.33 21.27 4.03
CA SER A 172 -19.22 22.22 3.93
C SER A 172 -18.06 21.74 3.05
N GLY A 173 -17.97 20.43 2.79
CA GLY A 173 -16.82 19.80 2.16
C GLY A 173 -15.56 19.81 3.02
N ILE A 174 -15.66 20.24 4.29
CA ILE A 174 -14.52 20.26 5.22
C ILE A 174 -14.21 18.82 5.65
N LYS A 175 -12.92 18.52 5.78
CA LYS A 175 -12.42 17.24 6.28
C LYS A 175 -12.95 16.94 7.69
N ASN A 176 -13.55 15.78 7.85
CA ASN A 176 -14.03 15.29 9.13
C ASN A 176 -12.89 14.60 9.89
N ILE A 177 -12.03 15.39 10.55
CA ILE A 177 -10.91 14.88 11.35
C ILE A 177 -11.34 13.98 12.51
N ASP A 178 -12.63 13.98 12.86
CA ASP A 178 -13.19 13.20 13.95
C ASP A 178 -13.62 11.79 13.54
N ALA A 179 -13.73 11.52 12.23
CA ALA A 179 -14.06 10.22 11.69
C ALA A 179 -13.08 9.15 12.17
N TYR A 180 -13.57 7.93 12.39
CA TYR A 180 -12.80 6.85 12.97
C TYR A 180 -11.46 6.60 12.22
N GLN A 181 -11.52 6.47 10.91
CA GLN A 181 -10.35 6.21 10.07
C GLN A 181 -9.35 7.37 10.04
N GLU A 182 -9.81 8.62 10.21
CA GLU A 182 -8.91 9.77 10.31
C GLU A 182 -8.09 9.73 11.59
N LYS A 183 -8.72 9.34 12.71
CA LYS A 183 -8.03 9.12 13.98
C LYS A 183 -7.02 7.98 13.88
N VAL A 184 -7.41 6.85 13.29
CA VAL A 184 -6.50 5.72 13.07
C VAL A 184 -5.29 6.15 12.23
N PHE A 185 -5.49 6.83 11.10
CA PHE A 185 -4.39 7.28 10.25
C PHE A 185 -3.50 8.31 10.96
N SER A 186 -4.06 9.14 11.85
CA SER A 186 -3.27 10.04 12.70
C SER A 186 -2.37 9.28 13.68
N PHE A 187 -2.81 8.14 14.23
CA PHE A 187 -1.97 7.26 15.05
C PHE A 187 -0.87 6.57 14.24
N ILE A 188 -1.12 6.22 12.98
CA ILE A 188 -0.06 5.71 12.10
C ILE A 188 1.06 6.75 11.95
N GLU A 189 0.71 7.98 11.58
CA GLU A 189 1.68 9.07 11.43
C GLU A 189 2.42 9.36 12.75
N LYS A 190 1.68 9.43 13.86
CA LYS A 190 2.22 9.78 15.17
C LYS A 190 3.09 8.67 15.76
N ASP A 191 2.60 7.43 15.80
CA ASP A 191 3.19 6.38 16.63
C ASP A 191 4.04 5.40 15.81
N SER A 192 3.68 5.14 14.55
CA SER A 192 4.50 4.31 13.64
C SER A 192 5.58 5.11 12.92
N TYR A 193 5.31 6.40 12.63
CA TYR A 193 6.25 7.28 11.92
C TYR A 193 6.81 8.44 12.75
N LEU A 194 6.43 8.57 14.03
CA LEU A 194 6.94 9.61 14.93
C LEU A 194 6.75 11.03 14.36
N ASN A 195 5.66 11.24 13.61
CA ASN A 195 5.35 12.43 12.81
C ASN A 195 6.37 12.77 11.71
N GLY A 196 7.35 11.90 11.46
CA GLY A 196 8.37 12.10 10.42
C GLY A 196 7.90 11.79 9.00
N THR A 197 6.76 11.12 8.84
CA THR A 197 6.15 10.81 7.54
C THR A 197 4.68 11.22 7.57
N LYS A 198 4.24 11.89 6.51
CA LYS A 198 2.82 12.18 6.23
C LYS A 198 2.32 11.22 5.16
N LEU A 199 1.18 10.60 5.40
CA LEU A 199 0.58 9.65 4.47
C LEU A 199 -0.11 10.39 3.33
N GLY A 200 -0.18 9.74 2.16
CA GLY A 200 -0.76 10.33 0.97
C GLY A 200 -2.24 10.65 1.15
N GLN A 201 -2.65 11.87 0.80
CA GLN A 201 -4.04 12.28 0.90
C GLN A 201 -4.87 11.78 -0.30
N ILE A 202 -6.01 11.15 0.01
CA ILE A 202 -6.96 10.74 -1.01
C ILE A 202 -7.81 11.95 -1.41
N PRO A 203 -7.90 12.31 -2.72
CA PRO A 203 -8.51 13.56 -3.16
C PRO A 203 -10.04 13.46 -3.20
N PHE A 204 -10.67 13.41 -2.02
CA PHE A 204 -12.12 13.29 -1.86
C PHE A 204 -12.89 14.52 -2.32
N LEU A 205 -14.09 14.31 -2.86
CA LEU A 205 -15.11 15.31 -3.10
C LEU A 205 -16.37 14.94 -2.31
N SER A 206 -17.14 15.93 -1.82
CA SER A 206 -18.40 15.63 -1.12
C SER A 206 -19.37 14.79 -1.97
N ALA A 207 -19.35 14.97 -3.29
CA ALA A 207 -20.18 14.21 -4.24
C ALA A 207 -19.82 12.72 -4.32
N ASP A 208 -18.65 12.32 -3.81
CA ASP A 208 -18.22 10.92 -3.76
C ASP A 208 -19.00 10.11 -2.71
N PHE A 209 -19.65 10.79 -1.77
CA PHE A 209 -20.39 10.20 -0.65
C PHE A 209 -21.84 10.66 -0.67
N GLN A 210 -22.78 9.72 -0.81
CA GLN A 210 -24.20 10.00 -0.64
C GLN A 210 -24.68 9.39 0.67
N TYR A 211 -25.19 10.24 1.57
CA TYR A 211 -25.82 9.83 2.82
C TYR A 211 -26.74 10.95 3.34
N ASP A 212 -27.56 10.63 4.35
CA ASP A 212 -28.24 11.62 5.19
C ASP A 212 -27.42 11.76 6.49
N PRO A 213 -26.93 12.97 6.86
CA PRO A 213 -26.13 13.17 8.07
C PRO A 213 -26.81 12.71 9.37
N ASN A 214 -28.14 12.66 9.43
CA ASN A 214 -28.90 12.25 10.61
C ASN A 214 -29.33 10.78 10.58
N SER A 215 -28.96 10.05 9.52
CA SER A 215 -29.37 8.66 9.35
C SER A 215 -28.39 7.67 10.00
N ILE A 216 -28.91 6.51 10.38
CA ILE A 216 -28.11 5.35 10.78
C ILE A 216 -27.75 4.45 9.60
N GLU A 217 -28.24 4.75 8.40
CA GLU A 217 -27.97 3.96 7.20
C GLU A 217 -26.52 4.08 6.74
N ASN A 218 -26.07 3.14 5.92
CA ASN A 218 -24.71 3.18 5.39
C ASN A 218 -24.54 4.27 4.32
N ILE A 219 -23.33 4.83 4.27
CA ILE A 219 -22.89 5.72 3.19
C ILE A 219 -22.90 4.96 1.87
N VAL A 220 -23.48 5.57 0.83
CA VAL A 220 -23.37 5.10 -0.55
C VAL A 220 -22.16 5.76 -1.21
N PHE A 221 -21.10 5.00 -1.44
CA PHE A 221 -19.93 5.49 -2.18
C PHE A 221 -20.21 5.56 -3.69
N LYS A 222 -20.20 6.79 -4.24
CA LYS A 222 -20.35 7.07 -5.68
C LYS A 222 -19.05 6.90 -6.45
N MET A 223 -17.92 7.18 -5.80
CA MET A 223 -16.59 6.93 -6.34
C MET A 223 -16.02 5.64 -5.72
N LYS A 224 -15.66 4.67 -6.57
CA LYS A 224 -15.16 3.34 -6.13
C LYS A 224 -13.65 3.16 -6.30
N GLU A 225 -12.98 4.03 -7.05
CA GLU A 225 -11.54 3.95 -7.28
C GLU A 225 -10.92 5.35 -7.31
N TYR A 226 -9.93 5.61 -6.46
CA TYR A 226 -9.23 6.90 -6.41
C TYR A 226 -7.84 6.82 -7.02
N THR A 227 -7.42 7.89 -7.70
CA THR A 227 -6.02 8.10 -8.06
C THR A 227 -5.39 9.07 -7.08
N VAL A 228 -4.44 8.60 -6.28
CA VAL A 228 -3.67 9.43 -5.36
C VAL A 228 -2.45 9.97 -6.08
N LYS A 229 -2.30 11.30 -6.11
CA LYS A 229 -1.15 11.98 -6.75
C LYS A 229 0.08 12.03 -5.86
N GLU A 230 -0.14 12.01 -4.55
CA GLU A 230 0.92 11.98 -3.55
C GLU A 230 1.56 10.59 -3.48
N GLN A 231 2.75 10.53 -2.87
CA GLN A 231 3.41 9.25 -2.63
C GLN A 231 2.58 8.42 -1.65
N THR A 232 2.32 7.17 -2.01
CA THR A 232 1.77 6.16 -1.10
C THR A 232 2.90 5.36 -0.44
N HIS A 233 2.58 4.72 0.68
CA HIS A 233 3.58 4.11 1.56
C HIS A 233 3.33 2.61 1.73
N THR A 234 4.30 1.80 1.33
CA THR A 234 4.34 0.39 1.69
C THR A 234 4.85 0.23 3.12
N SER A 235 4.30 -0.75 3.84
CA SER A 235 4.72 -1.07 5.22
C SER A 235 6.24 -1.24 5.39
N ALA A 236 6.77 -0.70 6.49
CA ALA A 236 8.18 -0.83 6.85
C ALA A 236 8.51 -2.18 7.51
N TYR A 237 7.54 -3.09 7.67
CA TYR A 237 7.72 -4.38 8.36
C TYR A 237 8.05 -5.55 7.42
N ARG A 238 8.22 -5.27 6.12
CA ARG A 238 8.50 -6.28 5.09
C ARG A 238 9.92 -6.25 4.55
N PHE A 239 10.80 -5.45 5.16
CA PHE A 239 12.19 -5.40 4.73
C PHE A 239 12.92 -6.71 5.04
N GLN A 240 13.76 -7.13 4.10
CA GLN A 240 14.58 -8.32 4.20
C GLN A 240 16.06 -7.95 4.20
N LYS A 241 16.90 -8.84 4.75
CA LYS A 241 18.36 -8.67 4.69
C LYS A 241 18.81 -8.44 3.24
N GLY A 242 19.61 -7.40 3.03
CA GLY A 242 20.08 -6.97 1.72
C GLY A 242 19.26 -5.85 1.09
N ASP A 243 18.02 -5.60 1.55
CA ASP A 243 17.22 -4.50 1.06
C ASP A 243 17.93 -3.16 1.28
N LYS A 244 17.82 -2.29 0.26
CA LYS A 244 18.33 -0.94 0.32
C LYS A 244 17.21 -0.02 0.78
N VAL A 245 17.46 0.71 1.86
CA VAL A 245 16.56 1.70 2.42
C VAL A 245 17.24 3.06 2.47
N GLN A 246 16.45 4.11 2.63
CA GLN A 246 16.96 5.45 2.83
C GLN A 246 16.27 6.11 4.02
N ILE A 247 17.00 6.99 4.70
CA ILE A 247 16.47 7.78 5.80
C ILE A 247 15.49 8.85 5.28
N THR A 248 14.33 8.99 5.93
CA THR A 248 13.24 9.89 5.50
C THR A 248 13.33 11.31 6.06
N VAL A 249 13.99 11.51 7.21
CA VAL A 249 14.09 12.79 7.91
C VAL A 249 15.53 13.10 8.36
N ASP A 250 15.80 14.34 8.76
CA ASP A 250 17.13 14.73 9.25
C ASP A 250 17.35 14.36 10.72
N ALA A 251 18.62 14.34 11.14
CA ALA A 251 19.06 14.09 12.51
C ALA A 251 18.53 12.78 13.13
N VAL A 252 18.47 11.70 12.34
CA VAL A 252 18.03 10.39 12.84
C VAL A 252 19.14 9.71 13.62
N ASN A 253 18.80 9.13 14.76
CA ASN A 253 19.74 8.40 15.60
C ASN A 253 19.88 6.94 15.14
N LEU A 254 21.05 6.61 14.59
CA LEU A 254 21.48 5.21 14.45
C LEU A 254 22.01 4.73 15.80
N ARG A 255 21.38 3.71 16.37
CA ARG A 255 21.58 3.26 17.75
C ARG A 255 22.53 2.07 17.83
N SER A 256 23.28 1.95 18.93
CA SER A 256 24.14 0.78 19.18
C SER A 256 23.38 -0.48 19.59
N GLN A 257 22.16 -0.34 20.12
CA GLN A 257 21.24 -1.41 20.49
C GLN A 257 19.81 -1.04 20.05
N PRO A 258 18.88 -2.00 19.95
CA PRO A 258 17.47 -1.73 19.63
C PRO A 258 16.74 -1.10 20.83
N SER A 259 17.13 0.12 21.20
CA SER A 259 16.57 0.91 22.29
C SER A 259 16.82 2.41 22.06
N THR A 260 15.85 3.25 22.42
CA THR A 260 16.02 4.72 22.37
C THR A 260 16.99 5.26 23.42
N SER A 261 17.32 4.49 24.45
CA SER A 261 18.27 4.89 25.50
C SER A 261 19.73 4.52 25.20
N SER A 262 19.99 3.74 24.15
CA SER A 262 21.36 3.35 23.82
C SER A 262 22.15 4.49 23.20
N ALA A 263 23.49 4.35 23.18
CA ALA A 263 24.37 5.26 22.45
C ALA A 263 23.92 5.41 20.98
N ALA A 264 24.10 6.60 20.44
CA ALA A 264 23.61 6.97 19.12
C ALA A 264 24.68 7.72 18.31
N LYS A 265 24.61 7.53 16.99
CA LYS A 265 25.28 8.37 16.00
C LYS A 265 24.23 8.94 15.06
N ALA A 266 24.27 10.25 14.84
CA ALA A 266 23.36 10.90 13.91
C ALA A 266 23.65 10.49 12.46
N VAL A 267 22.58 10.27 11.70
CA VAL A 267 22.58 10.11 10.24
C VAL A 267 21.57 11.08 9.64
N THR A 268 21.85 11.58 8.43
CA THR A 268 21.04 12.61 7.78
C THR A 268 20.03 11.99 6.81
N LYS A 269 19.05 12.80 6.39
CA LYS A 269 18.08 12.41 5.36
C LYS A 269 18.78 11.91 4.10
N ASN A 270 18.14 10.97 3.40
CA ASN A 270 18.63 10.32 2.18
C ASN A 270 19.89 9.45 2.36
N THR A 271 20.43 9.32 3.57
CA THR A 271 21.50 8.35 3.84
C THR A 271 21.02 6.96 3.44
N ALA A 272 21.75 6.32 2.54
CA ALA A 272 21.44 4.98 2.07
C ALA A 272 21.99 3.93 3.04
N LEU A 273 21.12 3.02 3.46
CA LEU A 273 21.44 1.93 4.36
C LEU A 273 21.05 0.59 3.73
N THR A 274 21.68 -0.46 4.22
CA THR A 274 21.34 -1.85 3.86
C THR A 274 20.85 -2.56 5.11
N ILE A 275 19.69 -3.19 5.01
CA ILE A 275 19.13 -4.04 6.07
C ILE A 275 20.06 -5.25 6.26
N ASP A 276 20.46 -5.53 7.50
CA ASP A 276 21.45 -6.58 7.82
C ASP A 276 20.86 -7.79 8.54
N GLY A 277 19.55 -7.76 8.83
CA GLY A 277 18.83 -8.83 9.51
C GLY A 277 17.35 -8.51 9.71
N ASN A 278 16.65 -9.41 10.39
CA ASN A 278 15.25 -9.21 10.78
C ASN A 278 15.13 -8.06 11.78
N PHE A 279 13.97 -7.42 11.82
CA PHE A 279 13.70 -6.42 12.84
C PHE A 279 13.64 -7.03 14.24
N LEU A 280 13.89 -6.21 15.25
CA LEU A 280 13.80 -6.51 16.66
C LEU A 280 12.82 -5.55 17.33
N TYR A 281 12.21 -5.98 18.42
CA TYR A 281 11.41 -5.10 19.29
C TYR A 281 12.33 -4.31 20.22
N ASP A 282 11.77 -3.30 20.87
CA ASP A 282 12.53 -2.47 21.81
C ASP A 282 12.98 -3.32 23.01
N GLN A 283 14.27 -3.28 23.32
CA GLN A 283 14.84 -4.01 24.46
C GLN A 283 14.42 -3.42 25.80
N SER A 284 13.99 -2.16 25.84
CA SER A 284 13.49 -1.56 27.08
C SER A 284 12.09 -2.10 27.42
N PRO A 285 11.91 -2.76 28.58
CA PRO A 285 10.63 -3.36 28.96
C PRO A 285 9.53 -2.33 29.20
N THR A 286 9.89 -1.07 29.45
CA THR A 286 8.96 0.04 29.66
C THR A 286 8.68 0.84 28.38
N SER A 287 9.34 0.50 27.27
CA SER A 287 9.17 1.23 26.02
C SER A 287 7.74 1.14 25.50
N LYS A 288 7.20 2.31 25.11
CA LYS A 288 5.91 2.45 24.43
C LYS A 288 6.06 2.67 22.93
N ASN A 289 7.26 2.46 22.38
CA ASN A 289 7.52 2.56 20.95
C ASN A 289 6.74 1.48 20.20
N GLN A 290 5.99 1.86 19.16
CA GLN A 290 5.26 0.91 18.31
C GLN A 290 6.11 0.42 17.13
N PHE A 291 7.05 1.24 16.66
CA PHE A 291 8.01 0.89 15.63
C PHE A 291 8.95 -0.25 16.07
N VAL A 292 9.66 -0.83 15.10
CA VAL A 292 10.66 -1.87 15.33
C VAL A 292 12.06 -1.38 14.93
N TRP A 293 13.09 -2.09 15.37
CA TRP A 293 14.48 -1.77 15.12
C TRP A 293 15.06 -2.69 14.05
N TYR A 294 15.53 -2.14 12.94
CA TYR A 294 16.28 -2.91 11.96
C TYR A 294 17.79 -2.79 12.21
N PRO A 295 18.53 -3.91 12.28
CA PRO A 295 19.98 -3.86 12.13
C PRO A 295 20.31 -3.44 10.70
N VAL A 296 21.22 -2.46 10.57
CA VAL A 296 21.58 -1.85 9.29
C VAL A 296 23.06 -1.54 9.21
N LYS A 297 23.55 -1.40 7.97
CA LYS A 297 24.90 -0.92 7.66
C LYS A 297 24.92 0.02 6.47
N THR A 298 25.87 0.96 6.46
CA THR A 298 26.17 1.78 5.28
C THR A 298 26.81 0.94 4.17
N ALA A 299 26.77 1.44 2.93
CA ALA A 299 27.31 0.73 1.77
C ALA A 299 28.82 0.45 1.88
N ASP A 300 29.57 1.35 2.52
CA ASP A 300 30.99 1.20 2.81
C ASP A 300 31.29 0.33 4.06
N GLN A 301 30.24 -0.17 4.71
CA GLN A 301 30.28 -0.99 5.93
C GLN A 301 30.96 -0.33 7.15
N LYS A 302 31.27 0.97 7.09
CA LYS A 302 31.95 1.69 8.18
C LYS A 302 31.02 2.07 9.32
N VAL A 303 29.71 2.12 9.05
CA VAL A 303 28.70 2.47 10.04
C VAL A 303 27.67 1.34 10.09
N ALA A 304 27.51 0.77 11.28
CA ALA A 304 26.52 -0.27 11.57
C ALA A 304 25.80 0.07 12.88
N GLY A 305 24.56 -0.39 13.01
CA GLY A 305 23.75 -0.17 14.20
C GLY A 305 22.29 -0.54 13.95
N TYR A 306 21.40 0.01 14.77
CA TYR A 306 19.97 -0.21 14.72
C TYR A 306 19.25 1.09 14.36
N ILE A 307 18.36 1.02 13.38
CA ILE A 307 17.55 2.13 12.93
C ILE A 307 16.07 1.82 13.18
N SER A 308 15.32 2.82 13.63
CA SER A 308 13.86 2.69 13.79
C SER A 308 13.19 2.57 12.43
N SER A 309 12.20 1.67 12.32
CA SER A 309 11.35 1.52 11.13
C SER A 309 10.57 2.79 10.79
N ALA A 310 10.39 3.69 11.76
CA ALA A 310 9.72 4.99 11.58
C ALA A 310 10.44 5.92 10.61
N TYR A 311 11.76 5.72 10.42
CA TYR A 311 12.62 6.65 9.68
C TYR A 311 13.21 6.07 8.41
N ILE A 312 12.77 4.89 7.97
CA ILE A 312 13.29 4.23 6.78
C ILE A 312 12.18 3.96 5.77
N THR A 313 12.50 4.12 4.50
CA THR A 313 11.66 3.71 3.39
C THR A 313 12.49 2.95 2.36
N LYS A 314 11.83 2.12 1.54
CA LYS A 314 12.50 1.41 0.45
C LYS A 314 13.16 2.43 -0.46
N LYS A 315 14.46 2.28 -0.70
CA LYS A 315 15.15 3.11 -1.69
C LYS A 315 14.72 2.64 -3.07
N LEU A 316 13.80 3.37 -3.69
CA LEU A 316 13.44 3.13 -5.08
C LEU A 316 14.68 3.36 -5.94
N VAL A 317 15.15 2.31 -6.60
CA VAL A 317 16.15 2.43 -7.65
C VAL A 317 15.41 3.03 -8.84
N ILE A 318 15.36 4.36 -8.93
CA ILE A 318 14.92 5.02 -10.16
C ILE A 318 15.95 4.60 -11.21
N PRO A 319 15.57 3.83 -12.25
CA PRO A 319 16.48 3.55 -13.33
C PRO A 319 16.85 4.91 -13.92
N THR A 320 18.13 5.27 -13.88
CA THR A 320 18.65 6.52 -14.47
C THR A 320 18.54 6.55 -16.00
N THR A 321 17.84 5.57 -16.59
CA THR A 321 17.50 5.53 -18.00
C THR A 321 16.10 6.11 -18.18
N PRO A 322 15.93 7.30 -18.77
CA PRO A 322 14.60 7.83 -19.06
C PRO A 322 13.82 6.83 -19.91
N VAL A 323 12.62 6.46 -19.45
CA VAL A 323 11.72 5.55 -20.15
C VAL A 323 11.29 6.22 -21.45
N LYS A 324 11.86 5.79 -22.57
CA LYS A 324 11.54 6.34 -23.89
C LYS A 324 10.14 5.89 -24.30
N VAL A 325 9.22 6.83 -24.46
CA VAL A 325 7.88 6.54 -25.00
C VAL A 325 8.00 6.32 -26.51
N MET A 326 7.88 5.08 -26.98
CA MET A 326 8.05 4.77 -28.41
C MET A 326 6.76 4.97 -29.22
N TRP A 327 6.91 5.52 -30.43
CA TRP A 327 5.87 5.63 -31.45
C TRP A 327 6.38 5.20 -32.82
N GLY A 328 6.06 3.96 -33.18
CA GLY A 328 6.69 3.29 -34.31
C GLY A 328 8.18 3.12 -34.03
N LYS A 329 9.02 3.54 -34.96
CA LYS A 329 10.49 3.53 -34.86
C LYS A 329 11.07 4.79 -34.24
N THR A 330 10.23 5.77 -33.90
CA THR A 330 10.66 7.04 -33.29
C THR A 330 10.21 7.14 -31.84
N GLU A 331 11.06 7.66 -30.95
CA GLU A 331 10.64 8.05 -29.60
C GLU A 331 9.72 9.28 -29.68
N LEU A 332 8.55 9.27 -29.06
CA LEU A 332 7.66 10.42 -28.94
C LEU A 332 8.33 11.48 -28.04
N LYS A 333 8.35 12.75 -28.48
CA LYS A 333 8.95 13.86 -27.71
C LYS A 333 7.93 14.95 -27.39
N ILE A 334 8.14 15.67 -26.29
CA ILE A 334 7.39 16.89 -25.97
C ILE A 334 7.54 17.90 -27.14
N GLY A 335 6.44 18.54 -27.54
CA GLY A 335 6.39 19.46 -28.68
C GLY A 335 6.22 18.79 -30.05
N GLN A 336 6.22 17.45 -30.13
CA GLN A 336 5.88 16.74 -31.35
C GLN A 336 4.37 16.81 -31.62
N ILE A 337 3.98 17.34 -32.79
CA ILE A 337 2.57 17.45 -33.20
C ILE A 337 2.09 16.24 -34.02
N GLY A 338 3.02 15.46 -34.56
CA GLY A 338 2.71 14.25 -35.33
C GLY A 338 3.93 13.46 -35.78
N LYS A 339 3.72 12.50 -36.66
CA LYS A 339 4.76 11.66 -37.28
C LYS A 339 4.43 11.52 -38.76
N VAL A 340 5.46 11.54 -39.61
CA VAL A 340 5.35 11.14 -41.02
C VAL A 340 6.01 9.78 -41.23
N THR A 341 5.33 8.89 -41.95
CA THR A 341 5.89 7.63 -42.47
C THR A 341 5.99 7.74 -43.98
N ILE A 342 7.17 7.48 -44.53
CA ILE A 342 7.43 7.53 -45.97
C ILE A 342 6.87 6.26 -46.63
N LEU A 343 5.85 6.41 -47.46
CA LEU A 343 5.18 5.29 -48.14
C LEU A 343 5.88 4.94 -49.46
N THR A 344 6.48 5.93 -50.12
CA THR A 344 7.26 5.80 -51.36
C THR A 344 8.42 6.77 -51.31
N ASN A 345 9.56 6.43 -51.93
CA ASN A 345 10.75 7.27 -51.93
C ASN A 345 10.41 8.72 -52.31
N THR A 346 10.92 9.66 -51.52
CA THR A 346 10.69 11.10 -51.65
C THR A 346 11.93 11.86 -51.20
N ASN A 347 11.87 13.18 -51.12
CA ASN A 347 12.99 14.02 -50.70
C ASN A 347 12.70 14.73 -49.38
N LEU A 348 13.75 14.89 -48.58
CA LEU A 348 13.81 15.86 -47.50
C LEU A 348 14.21 17.19 -48.12
N VAL A 349 13.48 18.26 -47.81
CA VAL A 349 13.70 19.58 -48.42
C VAL A 349 13.93 20.68 -47.39
N LYS A 350 14.56 21.77 -47.81
CA LYS A 350 14.61 23.05 -47.09
C LYS A 350 13.86 24.11 -47.89
N ILE A 351 13.45 25.17 -47.20
CA ILE A 351 12.82 26.35 -47.82
C ILE A 351 13.90 27.42 -47.93
N GLU A 352 14.17 27.89 -49.15
CA GLU A 352 15.10 28.98 -49.41
C GLU A 352 14.47 30.35 -49.12
N SER A 353 15.28 31.41 -49.06
CA SER A 353 14.81 32.78 -48.80
C SER A 353 13.78 33.27 -49.82
N ASN A 354 13.85 32.78 -51.07
CA ASN A 354 12.89 33.07 -52.14
C ASN A 354 11.62 32.17 -52.11
N GLY A 355 11.48 31.30 -51.09
CA GLY A 355 10.33 30.40 -50.93
C GLY A 355 10.40 29.09 -51.73
N SER A 356 11.42 28.91 -52.57
CA SER A 356 11.64 27.66 -53.32
C SER A 356 12.14 26.52 -52.43
N LEU A 357 12.00 25.28 -52.92
CA LEU A 357 12.41 24.09 -52.19
C LEU A 357 13.72 23.53 -52.78
N THR A 358 14.72 23.32 -51.92
CA THR A 358 15.96 22.61 -52.25
C THR A 358 15.99 21.23 -51.61
N THR A 359 16.53 20.23 -52.32
CA THR A 359 16.64 18.86 -51.79
C THR A 359 17.85 18.76 -50.88
N VAL A 360 17.62 18.36 -49.62
CA VAL A 360 18.68 18.05 -48.64
C VAL A 360 19.24 16.66 -48.89
N ARG A 361 18.36 15.65 -48.96
CA ARG A 361 18.69 14.25 -49.26
C ARG A 361 17.46 13.44 -49.63
N PRO A 362 17.61 12.30 -50.32
CA PRO A 362 16.52 11.35 -50.51
C PRO A 362 16.09 10.69 -49.19
N LEU A 363 14.81 10.36 -49.11
CA LEU A 363 14.16 9.59 -48.05
C LEU A 363 13.61 8.28 -48.63
N LYS A 364 13.81 7.18 -47.90
CA LYS A 364 13.43 5.84 -48.34
C LYS A 364 12.07 5.42 -47.80
N LYS A 365 11.35 4.57 -48.54
CA LYS A 365 10.14 3.91 -48.05
C LYS A 365 10.39 3.22 -46.70
N GLY A 366 9.49 3.43 -45.76
CA GLY A 366 9.54 2.85 -44.41
C GLY A 366 10.32 3.66 -43.38
N GLU A 367 10.95 4.77 -43.78
CA GLU A 367 11.50 5.75 -42.84
C GLU A 367 10.38 6.51 -42.12
N GLU A 368 10.62 6.87 -40.86
CA GLU A 368 9.69 7.60 -40.03
C GLU A 368 10.37 8.84 -39.44
N TYR A 369 9.67 9.97 -39.44
CA TYR A 369 10.17 11.23 -38.91
C TYR A 369 9.14 11.88 -38.00
N ARG A 370 9.61 12.46 -36.90
CA ARG A 370 8.78 13.28 -36.00
C ARG A 370 8.42 14.57 -36.72
N VAL A 371 7.23 15.08 -36.46
CA VAL A 371 6.76 16.38 -36.98
C VAL A 371 6.55 17.32 -35.82
N TYR A 372 7.12 18.52 -35.92
CA TYR A 372 7.07 19.58 -34.91
C TYR A 372 6.28 20.80 -35.37
N SER A 373 6.10 20.96 -36.68
CA SER A 373 5.36 22.08 -37.26
C SER A 373 4.75 21.70 -38.61
N TYR A 374 3.78 22.49 -39.05
CA TYR A 374 3.18 22.39 -40.38
C TYR A 374 3.15 23.77 -41.03
N LYS A 375 3.49 23.84 -42.32
CA LYS A 375 3.33 25.04 -43.15
C LYS A 375 2.42 24.74 -44.33
N SER A 376 1.53 25.66 -44.68
CA SER A 376 0.58 25.50 -45.80
C SER A 376 1.20 25.81 -47.17
N ASN A 377 2.37 26.46 -47.22
CA ASN A 377 3.10 26.76 -48.44
C ASN A 377 3.45 25.48 -49.23
N ASN A 378 3.62 25.61 -50.55
CA ASN A 378 4.05 24.52 -51.43
C ASN A 378 3.17 23.25 -51.33
N GLY A 379 1.86 23.40 -51.10
CA GLY A 379 0.92 22.28 -50.98
C GLY A 379 0.96 21.55 -49.64
N GLY A 380 1.72 22.06 -48.66
CA GLY A 380 1.83 21.50 -47.32
C GLY A 380 3.22 20.94 -47.02
N LEU A 381 3.80 21.34 -45.90
CA LEU A 381 5.14 20.93 -45.46
C LEU A 381 5.12 20.52 -43.99
N TYR A 382 5.54 19.29 -43.70
CA TYR A 382 5.72 18.78 -42.35
C TYR A 382 7.14 19.07 -41.87
N GLY A 383 7.31 19.93 -40.87
CA GLY A 383 8.60 20.29 -40.31
C GLY A 383 9.14 19.19 -39.41
N VAL A 384 10.29 18.60 -39.78
CA VAL A 384 10.88 17.42 -39.11
C VAL A 384 12.12 17.76 -38.26
N GLY A 385 12.36 19.05 -38.00
CA GLY A 385 13.49 19.56 -37.23
C GLY A 385 14.62 20.12 -38.11
N GLY A 386 15.51 20.94 -37.52
CA GLY A 386 16.69 21.50 -38.21
C GLY A 386 16.37 22.30 -39.48
N GLY A 387 15.20 22.96 -39.52
CA GLY A 387 14.73 23.70 -40.69
C GLY A 387 14.38 22.84 -41.91
N SER A 388 14.28 21.52 -41.76
CA SER A 388 13.98 20.58 -42.84
C SER A 388 12.52 20.14 -42.83
N TYR A 389 12.00 19.83 -44.01
CA TYR A 389 10.59 19.52 -44.23
C TYR A 389 10.41 18.28 -45.11
N VAL A 390 9.31 17.58 -44.88
CA VAL A 390 8.78 16.56 -45.79
C VAL A 390 7.50 17.13 -46.42
N GLN A 391 7.45 17.16 -47.75
CA GLN A 391 6.30 17.71 -48.45
C GLN A 391 5.08 16.77 -48.40
N LYS A 392 3.92 17.35 -48.11
CA LYS A 392 2.63 16.64 -48.08
C LYS A 392 2.30 16.13 -49.47
N SER A 393 2.08 14.84 -49.58
CA SER A 393 1.70 14.16 -50.83
C SER A 393 1.15 12.77 -50.52
N THR A 394 0.69 12.06 -51.55
CA THR A 394 0.31 10.64 -51.45
C THR A 394 1.49 9.71 -51.11
N LYS A 395 2.74 10.19 -51.21
CA LYS A 395 3.96 9.44 -50.85
C LYS A 395 4.22 9.38 -49.35
N VAL A 396 3.44 10.10 -48.52
CA VAL A 396 3.71 10.29 -47.10
C VAL A 396 2.42 10.15 -46.29
N LYS A 397 2.46 9.36 -45.22
CA LYS A 397 1.37 9.24 -44.24
C LYS A 397 1.68 10.11 -43.04
N TYR A 398 0.80 11.06 -42.71
CA TYR A 398 0.87 11.82 -41.45
C TYR A 398 -0.07 11.23 -40.41
N GLU A 399 0.41 11.10 -39.18
CA GLU A 399 -0.35 10.60 -38.03
C GLU A 399 -0.18 11.54 -36.84
N THR A 400 -1.18 11.62 -35.95
CA THR A 400 -1.09 12.34 -34.67
C THR A 400 -1.02 11.36 -33.50
N PRO A 401 -0.34 11.72 -32.39
CA PRO A 401 -0.29 10.85 -31.22
C PRO A 401 -1.66 10.79 -30.54
N SER A 402 -2.06 9.62 -30.05
CA SER A 402 -3.30 9.48 -29.29
C SER A 402 -3.20 10.17 -27.92
N LYS A 403 -4.34 10.59 -27.36
CA LYS A 403 -4.41 11.16 -25.99
C LYS A 403 -3.71 10.24 -24.96
N ARG A 404 -3.87 8.92 -25.10
CA ARG A 404 -3.21 7.92 -24.24
C ARG A 404 -1.68 7.94 -24.35
N LYS A 405 -1.12 8.15 -25.54
CA LYS A 405 0.34 8.25 -25.74
C LYS A 405 0.91 9.55 -25.18
N LEU A 406 0.19 10.65 -25.32
CA LEU A 406 0.59 11.94 -24.75
C LEU A 406 0.63 11.90 -23.22
N ALA A 407 -0.30 11.18 -22.58
CA ALA A 407 -0.30 10.99 -21.13
C ALA A 407 0.95 10.26 -20.59
N LEU A 408 1.64 9.47 -21.42
CA LEU A 408 2.89 8.79 -21.04
C LEU A 408 4.12 9.74 -21.02
N LEU A 409 4.01 10.94 -21.59
CA LEU A 409 5.08 11.96 -21.56
C LEU A 409 4.98 12.92 -20.38
N ALA A 410 3.86 12.91 -19.65
CA ALA A 410 3.57 13.81 -18.54
C ALA A 410 3.92 13.22 -17.16
N GLN A 411 4.58 12.07 -17.14
CA GLN A 411 5.22 11.45 -15.97
C GLN A 411 6.72 11.75 -16.04
#